data_AF-A0A7Z0B556-F1
#
_entry.id   AF-A0A7Z0B556-F1
#
_cell.length_a   1.000
_cell.length_b   1.000
_cell.length_c   1.000
_cell.angle_alpha   90.00
_cell.angle_beta   90.00
_cell.angle_gamma   90.00
#
_symmetry.space_group_name_H-M   'P 1'
#
loop_
_entity.id
_entity.type
_entity.pdbx_description
1 polymer ?
#
loop_
_entity_poly.entity_id
_entity_poly.type
_entity_poly.pdbx_seq_one_letter_code
_entity_poly.pdbx_strand_id
1 'polypeptide(L)'
;MHFQSPIVVGPANADVYTNPLNPMNRIKVRFHRHRLNNDNEKASCRARAAMSDASGGYVGVHVSTVGEEVLINWVNGDCDRPFVTGCVYNGAANPHWHSKGL
;
A
#
# COMPACT_ATOMS: atom_id res chain seq x y z
N MET A 1 -13.35 -10.23 -10.07
CA MET A 1 -12.22 -9.53 -9.43
C MET A 1 -12.80 -8.74 -8.28
N HIS A 2 -12.34 -8.96 -7.05
CA HIS A 2 -12.74 -8.12 -5.92
C HIS A 2 -11.54 -7.24 -5.61
N PHE A 3 -11.76 -5.94 -5.43
CA PHE A 3 -10.74 -5.01 -4.97
C PHE A 3 -11.15 -4.41 -3.64
N GLN A 4 -10.17 -4.06 -2.82
CA GLN A 4 -10.33 -3.20 -1.66
C GLN A 4 -9.29 -2.08 -1.72
N SER A 5 -9.61 -0.93 -1.12
CA SER A 5 -8.77 0.24 -1.12
C SER A 5 -8.26 0.61 0.29
N PRO A 6 -7.47 -0.24 0.96
CA PRO A 6 -7.00 0.07 2.32
C PRO A 6 -5.97 1.21 2.35
N ILE A 7 -5.74 1.72 3.56
CA ILE A 7 -4.75 2.78 3.84
C ILE A 7 -3.43 2.17 4.30
N VAL A 8 -2.30 2.66 3.80
CA VAL A 8 -0.96 2.26 4.25
C VAL A 8 -0.72 2.72 5.68
N VAL A 9 -0.21 1.83 6.54
CA VAL A 9 0.07 2.11 7.95
C VAL A 9 1.49 1.73 8.36
N GLY A 10 2.00 2.38 9.40
CA GLY A 10 3.32 2.17 9.97
C GLY A 10 3.40 2.62 11.43
N PRO A 11 4.60 2.58 12.03
CA PRO A 11 4.84 3.12 13.37
C PRO A 11 4.52 4.61 13.43
N ALA A 12 4.27 5.11 14.65
CA ALA A 12 4.07 6.55 14.86
C ALA A 12 5.29 7.34 14.33
N ASN A 13 5.01 8.44 13.62
CA ASN A 13 5.99 9.35 13.02
C ASN A 13 6.89 8.74 11.92
N ALA A 14 6.50 7.61 11.34
CA ALA A 14 7.19 7.04 10.17
C ALA A 14 6.43 7.37 8.88
N ASP A 15 7.10 8.05 7.94
CA ASP A 15 6.55 8.29 6.60
C ASP A 15 6.60 7.02 5.75
N VAL A 16 7.65 6.20 5.93
CA VAL A 16 7.85 4.96 5.19
C VAL A 16 8.12 3.83 6.18
N TYR A 17 7.39 2.72 6.02
CA TYR A 17 7.57 1.53 6.85
C TYR A 17 7.68 0.26 6.01
N THR A 18 8.92 -0.11 5.71
CA THR A 18 9.28 -1.35 5.01
C THR A 18 10.05 -2.31 5.92
N ASN A 19 10.29 -3.54 5.48
CA ASN A 19 11.06 -4.50 6.28
C ASN A 19 12.57 -4.31 6.08
N PRO A 20 13.34 -3.88 7.12
CA PRO A 20 14.78 -3.72 6.99
C PRO A 20 15.52 -5.06 6.76
N LEU A 21 14.97 -6.18 7.24
CA LEU A 21 15.58 -7.51 7.11
C LEU A 21 15.25 -8.23 5.80
N ASN A 22 14.24 -7.75 5.07
CA ASN A 22 13.82 -8.32 3.78
C ASN A 22 13.36 -7.16 2.88
N PRO A 23 14.32 -6.43 2.25
CA PRO A 23 14.03 -5.21 1.51
C PRO A 23 13.35 -5.55 0.18
N MET A 24 12.02 -5.62 0.19
CA MET A 24 11.19 -5.83 -1.00
C MET A 24 10.04 -4.81 -1.07
N ASN A 25 10.18 -3.64 -0.42
CA ASN A 25 9.17 -2.57 -0.34
C ASN A 25 7.76 -3.07 0.02
N ARG A 26 7.70 -4.11 0.86
CA ARG A 26 6.43 -4.62 1.34
C ARG A 26 5.86 -3.68 2.38
N ILE A 27 4.58 -3.39 2.26
CA ILE A 27 3.88 -2.45 3.11
C ILE A 27 2.89 -3.14 4.03
N LYS A 28 2.46 -2.44 5.08
CA LYS A 28 1.34 -2.83 5.92
C LYS A 28 0.17 -1.90 5.63
N VAL A 29 -1.04 -2.43 5.76
CA VAL A 29 -2.24 -1.69 5.41
C VAL A 29 -3.32 -1.90 6.46
N ARG A 30 -4.27 -0.98 6.51
CA ARG A 30 -5.49 -1.10 7.30
C ARG A 30 -6.70 -1.02 6.38
N PHE A 31 -7.51 -2.07 6.42
CA PHE A 31 -8.78 -2.13 5.69
C PHE A 31 -9.86 -1.35 6.44
N HIS A 32 -10.69 -0.61 5.72
CA HIS A 32 -11.76 0.23 6.32
C HIS A 32 -12.73 -0.56 7.20
N ARG A 33 -13.01 -1.82 6.86
CA ARG A 33 -13.93 -2.68 7.62
C ARG A 33 -13.30 -3.32 8.85
N HIS A 34 -11.98 -3.21 9.03
CA HIS A 34 -11.28 -3.88 10.09
C HIS A 34 -11.25 -3.05 11.38
N ARG A 35 -12.30 -3.17 12.19
CA ARG A 35 -12.53 -2.36 13.41
C ARG A 35 -11.60 -2.69 14.59
N LEU A 36 -10.98 -3.87 14.59
CA LEU A 36 -10.19 -4.38 15.71
C LEU A 36 -8.70 -4.06 15.59
N ASN A 37 -8.25 -3.51 14.46
CA ASN A 37 -6.84 -3.15 14.30
C ASN A 37 -6.63 -1.69 14.61
N ASN A 38 -5.58 -1.44 15.37
CA ASN A 38 -5.05 -0.10 15.57
C ASN A 38 -4.48 0.41 14.24
N ASP A 39 -4.57 1.72 14.01
CA ASP A 39 -4.06 2.41 12.82
C ASP A 39 -2.52 2.50 12.85
N ASN A 40 -1.84 1.36 13.04
CA ASN A 40 -0.41 1.28 13.30
C ASN A 40 0.24 0.05 12.62
N GLU A 41 1.52 -0.16 12.90
CA GLU A 41 2.34 -1.21 12.32
C GLU A 41 1.91 -2.64 12.66
N LYS A 42 0.83 -2.85 13.43
CA LYS A 42 0.29 -4.17 13.76
C LYS A 42 -0.98 -4.53 12.98
N ALA A 43 -1.46 -3.64 12.09
CA ALA A 43 -2.77 -3.78 11.44
C ALA A 43 -2.92 -4.86 10.36
N SER A 44 -1.84 -5.50 9.88
CA SER A 44 -1.96 -6.53 8.85
C SER A 44 -0.72 -7.42 8.74
N CYS A 45 -0.75 -8.40 7.84
CA CYS A 45 0.45 -8.97 7.25
C CYS A 45 1.11 -7.95 6.29
N ARG A 46 2.35 -8.23 5.84
CA ARG A 46 3.04 -7.39 4.86
C ARG A 46 2.66 -7.81 3.43
N ALA A 47 2.10 -6.88 2.65
CA ALA A 47 1.72 -7.11 1.26
C ALA A 47 2.83 -6.67 0.28
N ARG A 48 2.98 -7.41 -0.82
CA ARG A 48 3.85 -7.01 -1.94
C ARG A 48 3.11 -6.06 -2.87
N ALA A 49 3.84 -5.17 -3.54
CA ALA A 49 3.29 -4.27 -4.54
C ALA A 49 3.79 -4.60 -5.94
N ALA A 50 2.88 -4.49 -6.91
CA ALA A 50 3.21 -4.39 -8.31
C ALA A 50 4.07 -3.15 -8.54
N MET A 51 5.17 -3.33 -9.27
CA MET A 51 5.97 -2.24 -9.80
C MET A 51 5.72 -2.14 -11.29
N SER A 52 5.91 -0.97 -11.88
CA SER A 52 5.76 -0.77 -13.34
C SER A 52 6.62 -1.74 -14.13
N ASP A 53 7.82 -2.01 -13.62
CA ASP A 53 8.74 -3.04 -14.10
C ASP A 53 9.42 -3.72 -12.90
N ALA A 54 9.82 -4.98 -13.06
CA ALA A 54 10.52 -5.75 -12.03
C ALA A 54 11.73 -6.49 -12.62
N SER A 55 12.51 -5.79 -13.46
CA SER A 55 13.72 -6.34 -14.08
C SER A 55 14.93 -6.13 -13.19
N GLY A 56 15.56 -7.22 -12.74
CA GLY A 56 16.98 -7.35 -12.34
C GLY A 56 17.62 -6.33 -11.38
N GLY A 57 16.88 -5.34 -10.85
CA GLY A 57 17.42 -4.21 -10.07
C GLY A 57 17.62 -2.90 -10.84
N TYR A 58 17.27 -2.79 -12.12
CA TYR A 58 17.56 -1.61 -12.97
C TYR A 58 16.30 -0.85 -13.42
N VAL A 59 15.31 -0.70 -12.55
CA VAL A 59 13.99 -0.13 -12.91
C VAL A 59 13.45 0.80 -11.83
N GLY A 60 12.42 1.56 -12.18
CA GLY A 60 11.75 2.49 -11.29
C GLY A 60 11.14 1.81 -10.07
N VAL A 61 11.31 2.43 -8.90
CA VAL A 61 10.74 1.98 -7.63
C VAL A 61 9.85 3.08 -7.08
N HIS A 62 8.62 2.71 -6.77
CA HIS A 62 7.71 3.54 -5.99
C HIS A 62 7.60 2.94 -4.58
N VAL A 63 7.98 3.71 -3.57
CA VAL A 63 7.85 3.30 -2.16
C VAL A 63 6.63 4.01 -1.58
N SER A 64 5.61 3.23 -1.22
CA SER A 64 4.39 3.82 -0.65
C SER A 64 4.61 4.37 0.74
N THR A 65 4.02 5.54 0.99
CA THR A 65 4.09 6.27 2.25
C THR A 65 2.88 6.00 3.14
N VAL A 66 3.03 6.14 4.46
CA VAL A 66 1.94 5.99 5.43
C VAL A 66 0.86 7.04 5.14
N GLY A 67 -0.40 6.60 5.07
CA GLY A 67 -1.55 7.45 4.72
C GLY A 67 -2.01 7.38 3.26
N GLU A 68 -1.19 6.83 2.35
CA GLU A 68 -1.61 6.55 0.98
C GLU A 68 -2.72 5.49 0.93
N GLU A 69 -3.59 5.59 -0.08
CA GLU A 69 -4.60 4.57 -0.37
C GLU A 69 -4.14 3.70 -1.53
N VAL A 70 -4.14 2.39 -1.31
CA VAL A 70 -3.64 1.40 -2.26
C VAL A 70 -4.74 0.45 -2.67
N LEU A 71 -4.66 -0.09 -3.88
CA LEU A 71 -5.59 -1.08 -4.40
C LEU A 71 -5.05 -2.49 -4.16
N ILE A 72 -5.72 -3.27 -3.32
CA ILE A 72 -5.38 -4.67 -3.05
C ILE A 72 -6.30 -5.60 -3.82
N ASN A 73 -5.68 -6.59 -4.45
CA ASN A 73 -6.32 -7.80 -4.96
C ASN A 73 -5.77 -9.03 -4.21
N TRP A 74 -6.48 -10.15 -4.32
CA TRP A 74 -6.17 -11.40 -3.63
C TRP A 74 -5.77 -12.47 -4.63
N VAL A 75 -4.60 -13.05 -4.44
CA VAL A 75 -4.11 -14.14 -5.30
C VAL A 75 -5.08 -15.32 -5.18
N ASN A 76 -5.71 -15.71 -6.29
CA ASN A 76 -6.74 -16.75 -6.33
C ASN A 76 -7.94 -16.50 -5.38
N GLY A 77 -8.21 -15.24 -5.01
CA GLY A 77 -9.26 -14.91 -4.05
C GLY A 77 -8.92 -15.24 -2.58
N ASP A 78 -7.67 -15.61 -2.27
CA ASP A 78 -7.20 -15.89 -0.93
C ASP A 78 -6.90 -14.59 -0.15
N CYS A 79 -7.68 -14.32 0.90
CA CYS A 79 -7.55 -13.11 1.72
C CYS A 79 -6.21 -13.03 2.46
N ASP A 80 -5.55 -14.17 2.70
CA ASP A 80 -4.23 -14.25 3.33
C ASP A 80 -3.08 -13.93 2.37
N ARG A 81 -3.39 -13.77 1.07
CA ARG A 81 -2.43 -13.44 0.01
C ARG A 81 -2.73 -12.10 -0.65
N PRO A 82 -2.73 -10.99 0.10
CA PRO A 82 -2.96 -9.67 -0.46
C PRO A 82 -1.79 -9.25 -1.36
N PHE A 83 -2.12 -8.62 -2.47
CA PHE A 83 -1.17 -8.06 -3.43
C PHE A 83 -1.65 -6.68 -3.88
N VAL A 84 -0.77 -5.68 -3.74
CA VAL A 84 -1.06 -4.31 -4.16
C VAL A 84 -0.87 -4.20 -5.67
N THR A 85 -1.86 -3.63 -6.33
CA THR A 85 -1.95 -3.53 -7.80
C THR A 85 -1.88 -2.10 -8.30
N GLY A 86 -2.04 -1.11 -7.41
CA GLY A 86 -1.97 0.30 -7.74
C GLY A 86 -2.21 1.17 -6.50
N CYS A 87 -2.21 2.48 -6.71
CA CYS A 87 -2.51 3.49 -5.70
C CYS A 87 -3.55 4.48 -6.25
N VAL A 88 -4.29 5.09 -5.33
CA VAL A 88 -5.26 6.15 -5.62
C VAL A 88 -5.02 7.32 -4.68
N TYR A 89 -5.24 8.53 -5.19
CA TYR A 89 -5.21 9.72 -4.35
C TYR A 89 -6.43 9.76 -3.44
N ASN A 90 -6.25 10.34 -2.25
CA ASN A 90 -7.28 10.50 -1.24
C ASN A 90 -7.13 11.86 -0.53
N GLY A 91 -8.00 12.17 0.43
CA GLY A 91 -7.97 13.46 1.13
C GLY A 91 -6.68 13.75 1.91
N ALA A 92 -5.91 12.72 2.30
CA ALA A 92 -4.64 12.85 3.00
C ALA A 92 -3.43 12.89 2.03
N ALA A 93 -3.45 12.06 0.99
CA ALA A 93 -2.48 12.00 -0.09
C ALA A 93 -3.09 12.59 -1.35
N ASN A 94 -2.97 13.91 -1.51
CA ASN A 94 -3.44 14.63 -2.69
C ASN A 94 -2.32 14.77 -3.74
N PRO A 95 -2.66 14.80 -5.04
CA PRO A 95 -1.69 15.09 -6.07
C PRO A 95 -1.23 16.56 -6.00
N HIS A 96 0.05 16.80 -6.28
CA HIS A 96 0.58 18.17 -6.43
C HIS A 96 -0.02 18.90 -7.64
N TRP A 97 -0.37 18.15 -8.68
CA TRP A 97 -1.01 18.66 -9.89
C TRP A 97 -2.24 17.81 -10.22
N HIS A 98 -3.36 18.47 -10.47
CA HIS A 98 -4.53 17.86 -11.07
C HIS A 98 -5.17 18.87 -12.03
N SER A 99 -5.69 18.39 -13.16
CA SER A 99 -6.19 19.25 -14.25
C SER A 99 -7.43 20.08 -13.92
N LYS A 100 -7.96 19.96 -12.70
CA LYS A 100 -9.28 20.47 -12.25
C LYS A 100 -10.46 20.18 -13.17
N GLY A 101 -10.27 19.50 -14.30
CA GLY A 101 -11.29 19.11 -15.26
C GLY A 101 -12.28 20.25 -15.52
N LEU A 102 -11.89 21.25 -16.32
CA LEU A 102 -12.90 22.09 -16.97
C LEU A 102 -13.75 21.23 -17.91
#